data_AF-A0A238FAH1-F1
#
_entry.id   AF-A0A238FAH1-F1
#
_cell.length_a   1.000
_cell.length_b   1.000
_cell.length_c   1.000
_cell.angle_alpha   90.00
_cell.angle_beta   90.00
_cell.angle_gamma   90.00
#
_symmetry.space_group_name_H-M   'P 1'
#
loop_
_entity.id
_entity.type
_entity.pdbx_description
1 polymer ?
#
loop_
_entity_poly.entity_id
_entity_poly.type
_entity_poly.pdbx_seq_one_letter_code
_entity_poly.pdbx_strand_id
1 'polypeptide(L)'
;MPVSATPRRSLTARLVETVRFYGPLGFTSFGGPSANLILIRKIFVIREKWIDDTTFQDLLALGNALPGPAFSQIAFSISAIRGGTLAAMLSFVLLTAPGMFAMIGIAYGVKRIPNTLPDIAFSLFTGLNSAAIGLVSLAAYQLSLKVITDDVTRLLVFLMGAISACYESQWLYPVLMAASGICTYVFDKATEYRDKRKTGGERIVESPAVLEQPEDIEMDIARPIPAVTRDFVEAETLHKRSAVARRDSHRESRERYPTPPLEASSSRPSRANTVDDAGAEDQEEYRPYFTITVKQGLMICAGFFALLVSLIISRALTPRARILDFTTNLMLAGTLIFGGGPVVIPLLRTYTVDPGWVTPRDFLLGFALLQALPGPQFNFAAFLGVLVVPSQPFLGGLLGATAIFTPGILLKLGALPLYQKFKANGPVRSVLRGFNAGAIGLIYSAVYRLFRVGFVQGSTLDPAVPATFRSLDQDGFWVSVVAATFVACGWFNVPTPVAILGGAIGGLAWYGVQQA
;
A
#
# COMPACT_ATOMS: atom_id res chain seq x y z
N MET A 1 14.73 -20.17 33.98
CA MET A 1 14.49 -18.84 34.59
C MET A 1 13.42 -18.14 33.78
N PRO A 2 12.33 -17.65 34.37
CA PRO A 2 11.35 -16.87 33.63
C PRO A 2 11.98 -15.53 33.25
N VAL A 3 12.06 -15.27 31.94
CA VAL A 3 12.49 -13.99 31.40
C VAL A 3 11.58 -12.90 31.99
N SER A 4 12.16 -11.99 32.77
CA SER A 4 11.47 -10.85 33.36
C SER A 4 10.80 -10.03 32.27
N ALA A 5 9.47 -10.06 32.25
CA ALA A 5 8.69 -9.17 31.39
C ALA A 5 9.00 -7.72 31.78
N THR A 6 9.43 -6.91 30.81
CA THR A 6 9.53 -5.46 30.98
C THR A 6 8.20 -4.91 31.52
N PRO A 7 8.23 -4.01 32.52
CA PRO A 7 7.02 -3.50 33.13
C PRO A 7 6.18 -2.76 32.09
N ARG A 8 4.90 -3.15 31.98
CA ARG A 8 3.95 -2.49 31.09
C ARG A 8 3.93 -0.99 31.39
N ARG A 9 4.32 -0.16 30.42
CA ARG A 9 4.05 1.30 30.48
C ARG A 9 2.58 1.52 30.82
N SER A 10 2.30 2.49 31.70
CA SER A 10 0.92 2.79 32.13
C SER A 10 0.03 3.04 30.90
N LEU A 11 -1.27 2.72 31.01
CA LEU A 11 -2.21 2.96 29.92
C LEU A 11 -2.18 4.44 29.49
N THR A 12 -2.13 5.34 30.45
CA THR A 12 -2.01 6.79 30.21
C THR A 12 -0.77 7.13 29.40
N ALA A 13 0.41 6.59 29.74
CA ALA A 13 1.63 6.85 28.98
C ALA A 13 1.53 6.40 27.52
N ARG A 14 0.92 5.24 27.26
CA ARG A 14 0.69 4.72 25.89
C ARG A 14 -0.28 5.60 25.10
N LEU A 15 -1.36 6.07 25.72
CA LEU A 15 -2.32 6.95 25.07
C LEU A 15 -1.71 8.33 24.78
N VAL A 16 -0.93 8.89 25.69
CA VAL A 16 -0.22 10.16 25.48
C VAL A 16 0.81 10.04 24.35
N GLU A 17 1.58 8.94 24.30
CA GLU A 17 2.49 8.64 23.18
C GLU A 17 1.71 8.58 21.85
N THR A 18 0.54 7.93 21.84
CA THR A 18 -0.33 7.88 20.67
C THR A 18 -0.79 9.27 20.22
N VAL A 19 -1.24 10.13 21.15
CA VAL A 19 -1.65 11.51 20.83
C VAL A 19 -0.48 12.30 20.24
N ARG A 20 0.71 12.19 20.82
CA ARG A 20 1.90 12.93 20.38
C ARG A 20 2.30 12.61 18.95
N PHE A 21 2.23 11.35 18.53
CA PHE A 21 2.65 10.95 17.19
C PHE A 21 1.50 11.00 16.16
N TYR A 22 0.30 10.57 16.52
CA TYR A 22 -0.83 10.51 15.58
C TYR A 22 -1.63 11.80 15.46
N GLY A 23 -1.62 12.66 16.49
CA GLY A 23 -2.27 13.97 16.45
C GLY A 23 -1.77 14.82 15.28
N PRO A 24 -0.45 15.13 15.20
CA PRO A 24 0.11 15.89 14.08
C PRO A 24 -0.07 15.20 12.73
N LEU A 25 -0.04 13.87 12.69
CA LEU A 25 -0.30 13.11 11.46
C LEU A 25 -1.71 13.38 10.92
N GLY A 26 -2.73 13.48 11.77
CA GLY A 26 -4.09 13.84 11.34
C GLY A 26 -4.18 15.16 10.59
N PHE A 27 -3.30 16.13 10.90
CA PHE A 27 -3.25 17.44 10.24
C PHE A 27 -2.28 17.52 9.06
N THR A 28 -1.31 16.61 8.96
CA THR A 28 -0.20 16.69 7.99
C THR A 28 -0.22 15.58 6.94
N SER A 29 -1.13 14.61 7.04
CA SER A 29 -1.25 13.47 6.13
C SER A 29 -1.94 13.83 4.81
N PHE A 30 -1.36 14.80 4.09
CA PHE A 30 -1.77 15.17 2.75
C PHE A 30 -1.16 14.23 1.70
N GLY A 31 -1.85 14.12 0.57
CA GLY A 31 -1.26 13.54 -0.64
C GLY A 31 -1.58 12.09 -0.94
N GLY A 32 -2.70 11.61 -0.40
CA GLY A 32 -3.24 10.31 -0.75
C GLY A 32 -2.45 9.14 -0.17
N PRO A 33 -2.82 7.89 -0.54
CA PRO A 33 -2.28 6.69 0.09
C PRO A 33 -0.74 6.59 0.06
N SER A 34 -0.09 6.93 -1.05
CA SER A 34 1.36 6.70 -1.19
C SER A 34 2.25 7.67 -0.44
N ALA A 35 1.93 8.98 -0.46
CA ALA A 35 2.67 9.97 0.34
C ALA A 35 2.58 9.64 1.83
N ASN A 36 1.37 9.25 2.26
CA ASN A 36 1.09 8.88 3.64
C ASN A 36 1.79 7.58 4.07
N LEU A 37 1.95 6.60 3.17
CA LEU A 37 2.74 5.39 3.43
C LEU A 37 4.23 5.70 3.62
N ILE A 38 4.79 6.58 2.79
CA ILE A 38 6.19 7.03 2.92
C ILE A 38 6.37 7.77 4.26
N LEU A 39 5.41 8.62 4.63
CA LEU A 39 5.43 9.35 5.89
C LEU A 39 5.39 8.42 7.11
N ILE A 40 4.48 7.44 7.14
CA ILE A 40 4.42 6.42 8.20
C ILE A 40 5.73 5.65 8.28
N ARG A 41 6.29 5.19 7.15
CA ARG A 41 7.56 4.46 7.16
C ARG A 41 8.70 5.33 7.69
N LYS A 42 8.79 6.59 7.25
CA LYS A 42 9.81 7.54 7.72
C LYS A 42 9.74 7.75 9.23
N ILE A 43 8.54 7.91 9.78
CA ILE A 43 8.34 8.16 11.20
C ILE A 43 8.54 6.87 12.00
N PHE A 44 7.76 5.83 11.73
CA PHE A 44 7.67 4.67 12.62
C PHE A 44 8.69 3.56 12.35
N VAL A 45 9.26 3.48 11.14
CA VAL A 45 10.29 2.47 10.81
C VAL A 45 11.69 3.08 10.93
N ILE A 46 11.93 4.23 10.29
CA ILE A 46 13.28 4.80 10.19
C ILE A 46 13.64 5.62 11.43
N ARG A 47 12.82 6.61 11.78
CA ARG A 47 13.13 7.58 12.85
C ARG A 47 12.92 6.97 14.23
N GLU A 48 11.72 6.48 14.51
CA GLU A 48 11.32 6.00 15.83
C GLU A 48 11.57 4.50 16.04
N LYS A 49 11.80 3.73 14.96
CA LYS A 49 12.08 2.28 14.99
C LYS A 49 11.07 1.47 15.82
N TRP A 50 9.79 1.84 15.76
CA TRP A 50 8.72 1.11 16.44
C TRP A 50 8.48 -0.27 15.84
N ILE A 51 8.75 -0.42 14.54
CA ILE A 51 8.64 -1.65 13.78
C ILE A 51 9.77 -1.71 12.74
N ASP A 52 10.16 -2.91 12.33
CA ASP A 52 11.15 -3.14 11.26
C ASP A 52 10.49 -3.10 9.86
N ASP A 53 11.31 -3.09 8.80
CA ASP A 53 10.80 -3.04 7.43
C ASP A 53 9.98 -4.28 7.09
N THR A 54 10.37 -5.46 7.59
CA THR A 54 9.62 -6.71 7.41
C THR A 54 8.21 -6.60 7.98
N THR A 55 8.08 -6.16 9.24
CA THR A 55 6.76 -5.96 9.85
C THR A 55 5.98 -4.87 9.13
N PHE A 56 6.63 -3.82 8.63
CA PHE A 56 5.95 -2.80 7.83
C PHE A 56 5.36 -3.38 6.52
N GLN A 57 6.13 -4.16 5.77
CA GLN A 57 5.64 -4.83 4.55
C GLN A 57 4.52 -5.82 4.86
N ASP A 58 4.62 -6.56 5.96
CA ASP A 58 3.59 -7.47 6.45
C ASP A 58 2.26 -6.74 6.74
N LEU A 59 2.34 -5.59 7.42
CA LEU A 59 1.19 -4.76 7.73
C LEU A 59 0.58 -4.10 6.49
N LEU A 60 1.42 -3.69 5.54
CA LEU A 60 1.00 -3.19 4.23
C LEU A 60 0.29 -4.29 3.44
N ALA A 61 0.86 -5.49 3.43
CA ALA A 61 0.30 -6.65 2.75
C ALA A 61 -1.07 -7.02 3.33
N LEU A 62 -1.18 -7.05 4.66
CA LEU A 62 -2.44 -7.25 5.35
C LEU A 62 -3.41 -6.07 5.14
N GLY A 63 -2.89 -4.86 4.92
CA GLY A 63 -3.65 -3.63 4.68
C GLY A 63 -4.36 -3.64 3.34
N ASN A 64 -3.69 -4.13 2.29
CA ASN A 64 -4.27 -4.25 0.95
C ASN A 64 -5.22 -5.45 0.83
N ALA A 65 -4.97 -6.50 1.62
CA ALA A 65 -5.80 -7.71 1.64
C ALA A 65 -7.18 -7.52 2.29
N LEU A 66 -7.32 -6.52 3.17
CA LEU A 66 -8.54 -6.27 3.93
C LEU A 66 -9.24 -5.01 3.42
N PRO A 67 -10.58 -4.97 3.45
CA PRO A 67 -11.29 -3.81 2.94
C PRO A 67 -11.12 -2.59 3.83
N GLY A 68 -11.04 -1.42 3.22
CA GLY A 68 -10.89 -0.13 3.88
C GLY A 68 -9.65 0.66 3.46
N PRO A 69 -9.41 1.83 4.09
CA PRO A 69 -8.31 2.71 3.71
C PRO A 69 -6.99 2.17 4.26
N ALA A 70 -6.11 1.71 3.35
CA ALA A 70 -4.82 1.08 3.68
C ALA A 70 -3.97 1.93 4.65
N PHE A 71 -3.87 3.24 4.42
CA PHE A 71 -3.15 4.17 5.30
C PHE A 71 -3.64 4.09 6.76
N SER A 72 -4.94 4.24 6.98
CA SER A 72 -5.54 4.21 8.31
C SER A 72 -5.39 2.82 8.95
N GLN A 73 -5.48 1.74 8.18
CA GLN A 73 -5.28 0.39 8.69
C GLN A 73 -3.84 0.12 9.14
N ILE A 74 -2.84 0.64 8.43
CA ILE A 74 -1.43 0.46 8.79
C ILE A 74 -1.09 1.27 10.03
N ALA A 75 -1.50 2.55 10.07
CA ALA A 75 -1.42 3.39 11.26
C ALA A 75 -2.06 2.72 12.48
N PHE A 76 -3.28 2.22 12.32
CA PHE A 76 -4.00 1.47 13.34
C PHE A 76 -3.21 0.25 13.83
N SER A 77 -2.61 -0.52 12.91
CA SER A 77 -1.88 -1.74 13.25
C SER A 77 -0.57 -1.46 13.99
N ILE A 78 0.17 -0.43 13.58
CA ILE A 78 1.38 0.02 14.27
C ILE A 78 1.04 0.44 15.70
N SER A 79 -0.02 1.24 15.86
CA SER A 79 -0.50 1.64 17.18
C SER A 79 -1.01 0.45 18.01
N ALA A 80 -1.68 -0.51 17.39
CA ALA A 80 -2.12 -1.74 18.07
C ALA A 80 -0.93 -2.56 18.59
N ILE A 81 0.13 -2.65 17.80
CA ILE A 81 1.36 -3.37 18.16
C ILE A 81 2.11 -2.65 19.31
N ARG A 82 2.13 -1.31 19.30
CA ARG A 82 2.83 -0.48 20.30
C ARG A 82 2.05 -0.28 21.59
N GLY A 83 0.82 0.18 21.49
CA GLY A 83 0.01 0.66 22.61
C GLY A 83 -1.16 -0.26 22.97
N GLY A 84 -1.44 -1.28 22.17
CA GLY A 84 -2.62 -2.15 22.31
C GLY A 84 -3.87 -1.58 21.64
N THR A 85 -5.01 -2.23 21.86
CA THR A 85 -6.26 -1.96 21.13
C THR A 85 -6.83 -0.56 21.36
N LEU A 86 -6.78 -0.05 22.60
CA LEU A 86 -7.27 1.30 22.93
C LEU A 86 -6.42 2.38 22.27
N ALA A 87 -5.10 2.21 22.24
CA ALA A 87 -4.20 3.10 21.50
C ALA A 87 -4.48 3.02 19.98
N ALA A 88 -4.79 1.83 19.45
CA ALA A 88 -5.19 1.67 18.06
C ALA A 88 -6.45 2.47 17.72
N MET A 89 -7.51 2.34 18.53
CA MET A 89 -8.74 3.12 18.37
C MET A 89 -8.49 4.62 18.47
N LEU A 90 -7.69 5.06 19.44
CA LEU A 90 -7.35 6.46 19.61
C LEU A 90 -6.56 7.00 18.40
N SER A 91 -5.55 6.25 17.92
CA SER A 91 -4.78 6.63 16.73
C SER A 91 -5.67 6.80 15.50
N PHE A 92 -6.65 5.92 15.32
CA PHE A 92 -7.62 6.02 14.23
C PHE A 92 -8.49 7.28 14.35
N VAL A 93 -9.02 7.58 15.54
CA VAL A 93 -9.81 8.80 15.78
C VAL A 93 -8.97 10.05 15.51
N LEU A 94 -7.74 10.12 16.04
CA LEU A 94 -6.84 11.27 15.83
C LEU A 94 -6.50 11.49 14.36
N LEU A 95 -6.36 10.41 13.60
CA LEU A 95 -6.00 10.46 12.18
C LEU A 95 -7.17 10.89 11.30
N THR A 96 -8.40 10.57 11.69
CA THR A 96 -9.60 10.80 10.87
C THR A 96 -10.36 12.05 11.28
N ALA A 97 -10.36 12.40 12.56
CA ALA A 97 -11.15 13.49 13.12
C ALA A 97 -10.89 14.85 12.46
N PRO A 98 -9.64 15.31 12.24
CA PRO A 98 -9.40 16.62 11.63
C PRO A 98 -10.03 16.75 10.25
N GLY A 99 -9.80 15.78 9.36
CA GLY A 99 -10.39 15.76 8.02
C GLY A 99 -11.90 15.54 8.04
N MET A 100 -12.43 14.73 8.96
CA MET A 100 -13.87 14.53 9.15
C MET A 100 -14.56 15.84 9.54
N PHE A 101 -14.06 16.55 10.56
CA PHE A 101 -14.64 17.82 10.99
C PHE A 101 -14.48 18.92 9.95
N ALA A 102 -13.36 18.96 9.22
CA ALA A 102 -13.17 19.85 8.09
C ALA A 102 -14.22 19.60 7.00
N MET A 103 -14.46 18.33 6.63
CA MET A 103 -15.49 17.95 5.65
C MET A 103 -16.90 18.28 6.12
N ILE A 104 -17.21 18.10 7.42
CA ILE A 104 -18.50 18.53 8.00
C ILE A 104 -18.66 20.06 7.87
N GLY A 105 -17.63 20.84 8.22
CA GLY A 105 -17.63 22.29 8.08
C GLY A 105 -17.83 22.75 6.63
N ILE A 106 -17.12 22.11 5.69
CA ILE A 106 -17.27 22.35 4.25
C ILE A 106 -18.70 22.04 3.78
N ALA A 107 -19.32 20.95 4.27
CA ALA A 107 -20.70 20.62 3.92
C ALA A 107 -21.70 21.72 4.36
N TYR A 108 -21.50 22.31 5.53
CA TYR A 108 -22.29 23.48 5.95
C TYR A 108 -22.06 24.70 5.05
N GLY A 109 -20.82 24.89 4.56
CA GLY A 109 -20.49 25.94 3.61
C GLY A 109 -21.17 25.74 2.25
N VAL A 110 -21.06 24.54 1.67
CA VAL A 110 -21.63 24.19 0.35
C VAL A 110 -23.15 24.40 0.32
N LYS A 111 -23.86 24.08 1.41
CA LYS A 111 -25.32 24.34 1.53
C LYS A 111 -25.70 25.82 1.40
N ARG A 112 -24.77 26.75 1.64
CA ARG A 112 -25.00 28.20 1.51
C ARG A 112 -24.66 28.76 0.14
N ILE A 113 -23.95 27.99 -0.70
CA ILE A 113 -23.54 28.44 -2.03
C ILE A 113 -24.72 28.25 -3.01
N PRO A 114 -25.13 29.26 -3.77
CA PRO A 114 -26.24 29.17 -4.74
C PRO A 114 -26.08 28.03 -5.76
N ASN A 115 -27.19 27.45 -6.21
CA ASN A 115 -27.20 26.29 -7.11
C ASN A 115 -26.42 26.51 -8.42
N THR A 116 -26.33 27.75 -8.88
CA THR A 116 -25.54 28.16 -10.04
C THR A 116 -24.11 28.50 -9.62
N LEU A 117 -23.17 27.65 -10.01
CA LEU A 117 -21.74 27.95 -9.91
C LEU A 117 -21.28 28.69 -11.17
N PRO A 118 -20.37 29.66 -11.07
CA PRO A 118 -19.77 30.28 -12.25
C PRO A 118 -18.89 29.25 -12.99
N ASP A 119 -18.79 29.39 -14.32
CA ASP A 119 -18.07 28.42 -15.18
C ASP A 119 -16.61 28.20 -14.76
N ILE A 120 -15.96 29.25 -14.26
CA ILE A 120 -14.60 29.20 -13.70
C ILE A 120 -14.45 28.14 -12.58
N ALA A 121 -15.50 27.90 -11.80
CA ALA A 121 -15.47 26.93 -10.72
C ALA A 121 -15.45 25.49 -11.28
N PHE A 122 -16.16 25.21 -12.36
CA PHE A 122 -16.15 23.88 -12.99
C PHE A 122 -14.78 23.54 -13.58
N SER A 123 -14.10 24.50 -14.20
CA SER A 123 -12.72 24.31 -14.68
C SER A 123 -11.73 24.11 -13.53
N LEU A 124 -11.87 24.88 -12.44
CA LEU A 124 -11.09 24.69 -11.21
C LEU A 124 -11.26 23.27 -10.65
N PHE A 125 -12.49 22.78 -10.53
CA PHE A 125 -12.77 21.43 -10.00
C PHE A 125 -12.29 20.33 -10.93
N THR A 126 -12.42 20.51 -12.24
CA THR A 126 -11.86 19.57 -13.23
C THR A 126 -10.34 19.50 -13.11
N GLY A 127 -9.67 20.63 -12.87
CA GLY A 127 -8.24 20.69 -12.58
C GLY A 127 -7.84 19.95 -11.30
N LEU A 128 -8.57 20.16 -10.21
CA LEU A 128 -8.38 19.45 -8.93
C LEU A 128 -8.57 17.93 -9.08
N ASN A 129 -9.63 17.51 -9.79
CA ASN A 129 -9.92 16.09 -10.06
C ASN A 129 -8.84 15.46 -10.95
N SER A 130 -8.36 16.17 -11.97
CA SER A 130 -7.29 15.70 -12.85
C SER A 130 -5.99 15.48 -12.08
N ALA A 131 -5.60 16.43 -11.22
CA ALA A 131 -4.44 16.26 -10.36
C ALA A 131 -4.62 15.07 -9.40
N ALA A 132 -5.80 14.94 -8.79
CA ALA A 132 -6.13 13.80 -7.94
C ALA A 132 -5.93 12.46 -8.66
N ILE A 133 -6.43 12.33 -9.88
CA ILE A 133 -6.29 11.12 -10.70
C ILE A 133 -4.82 10.83 -11.01
N GLY A 134 -4.01 11.86 -11.27
CA GLY A 134 -2.55 11.72 -11.44
C GLY A 134 -1.88 11.14 -10.19
N LEU A 135 -2.28 11.58 -8.99
CA LEU A 135 -1.76 11.05 -7.72
C LEU A 135 -2.19 9.62 -7.45
N VAL A 136 -3.44 9.28 -7.76
CA VAL A 136 -3.93 7.90 -7.62
C VAL A 136 -3.19 6.97 -8.60
N SER A 137 -2.91 7.45 -9.82
CA SER A 137 -2.12 6.73 -10.81
C SER A 137 -0.68 6.51 -10.33
N LEU A 138 -0.06 7.54 -9.75
CA LEU A 138 1.26 7.43 -9.12
C LEU A 138 1.26 6.43 -7.98
N ALA A 139 0.20 6.43 -7.17
CA ALA A 139 0.06 5.50 -6.07
C ALA A 139 -0.04 4.04 -6.54
N ALA A 140 -0.86 3.79 -7.57
CA ALA A 140 -0.97 2.48 -8.21
C ALA A 140 0.40 2.00 -8.71
N TYR A 141 1.13 2.87 -9.42
CA TYR A 141 2.45 2.58 -9.95
C TYR A 141 3.46 2.24 -8.84
N GLN A 142 3.58 3.08 -7.81
CA GLN A 142 4.55 2.85 -6.73
C GLN A 142 4.25 1.60 -5.90
N LEU A 143 2.97 1.26 -5.69
CA LEU A 143 2.58 0.02 -5.01
C LEU A 143 2.87 -1.20 -5.89
N SER A 144 2.67 -1.09 -7.21
CA SER A 144 2.95 -2.17 -8.15
C SER A 144 4.41 -2.60 -8.13
N LEU A 145 5.34 -1.64 -8.05
CA LEU A 145 6.78 -1.91 -7.99
C LEU A 145 7.20 -2.71 -6.74
N LYS A 146 6.43 -2.64 -5.66
CA LYS A 146 6.73 -3.32 -4.38
C LYS A 146 6.06 -4.68 -4.25
N VAL A 147 4.90 -4.85 -4.88
CA VAL A 147 4.05 -6.03 -4.72
C VAL A 147 4.21 -7.03 -5.86
N ILE A 148 4.54 -6.58 -7.07
CA ILE A 148 4.76 -7.47 -8.22
C ILE A 148 6.12 -8.12 -8.05
N THR A 149 6.12 -9.35 -7.55
CA THR A 149 7.34 -10.13 -7.26
C THR A 149 7.67 -11.15 -8.35
N ASP A 150 6.66 -11.63 -9.06
CA ASP A 150 6.76 -12.77 -9.98
C ASP A 150 5.76 -12.68 -11.13
N ASP A 151 5.92 -13.54 -12.13
CA ASP A 151 5.10 -13.53 -13.34
C ASP A 151 3.61 -13.79 -13.05
N VAL A 152 3.29 -14.58 -12.02
CA VAL A 152 1.89 -14.85 -11.64
C VAL A 152 1.25 -13.61 -11.04
N THR A 153 1.95 -12.92 -10.14
CA THR A 153 1.46 -11.65 -9.60
C THR A 153 1.30 -10.59 -10.69
N ARG A 154 2.20 -10.55 -11.68
CA ARG A 154 2.09 -9.65 -12.83
C ARG A 154 0.84 -9.95 -13.65
N LEU A 155 0.58 -11.23 -13.95
CA LEU A 155 -0.62 -11.66 -14.66
C LEU A 155 -1.90 -11.36 -13.85
N LEU A 156 -1.88 -11.60 -12.54
CA LEU A 156 -3.02 -11.34 -11.67
C LEU A 156 -3.37 -9.84 -11.61
N VAL A 157 -2.38 -8.95 -11.48
CA VAL A 157 -2.63 -7.50 -11.51
C VAL A 157 -3.34 -7.11 -12.81
N PHE A 158 -2.86 -7.60 -13.95
CA PHE A 158 -3.49 -7.35 -15.25
C PHE A 158 -4.92 -7.91 -15.32
N LEU A 159 -5.11 -9.19 -15.01
CA LEU A 159 -6.42 -9.85 -15.11
C LEU A 159 -7.45 -9.20 -14.17
N MET A 160 -7.08 -8.93 -12.92
CA MET A 160 -8.00 -8.32 -11.96
C MET A 160 -8.37 -6.89 -12.38
N GLY A 161 -7.40 -6.12 -12.89
CA GLY A 161 -7.66 -4.78 -13.42
C GLY A 161 -8.55 -4.79 -14.66
N ALA A 162 -8.27 -5.68 -15.62
CA ALA A 162 -9.04 -5.81 -16.86
C ALA A 162 -10.48 -6.27 -16.61
N ILE A 163 -10.67 -7.33 -15.82
CA ILE A 163 -12.01 -7.85 -15.49
C ILE A 163 -12.81 -6.78 -14.73
N SER A 164 -12.20 -6.13 -13.73
CA SER A 164 -12.85 -5.05 -12.98
C SER A 164 -13.14 -3.80 -13.83
N ALA A 165 -12.36 -3.53 -14.87
CA ALA A 165 -12.63 -2.43 -15.80
C ALA A 165 -13.80 -2.74 -16.75
N CYS A 166 -13.95 -4.01 -17.16
CA CYS A 166 -15.03 -4.44 -18.06
C CYS A 166 -16.38 -4.64 -17.35
N TYR A 167 -16.37 -5.03 -16.08
CA TYR A 167 -17.58 -5.36 -15.32
C TYR A 167 -17.74 -4.45 -14.09
N GLU A 168 -18.87 -3.74 -14.03
CA GLU A 168 -19.13 -2.71 -13.00
C GLU A 168 -19.84 -3.24 -11.75
N SER A 169 -19.90 -4.56 -11.54
CA SER A 169 -20.65 -5.11 -10.42
C SER A 169 -19.89 -5.02 -9.09
N GLN A 170 -20.59 -4.63 -8.02
CA GLN A 170 -19.99 -4.38 -6.70
C GLN A 170 -19.53 -5.66 -5.99
N TRP A 171 -20.26 -6.76 -6.16
CA TRP A 171 -19.90 -8.07 -5.59
C TRP A 171 -18.67 -8.69 -6.25
N LEU A 172 -18.23 -8.14 -7.40
CA LEU A 172 -17.08 -8.63 -8.12
C LEU A 172 -15.78 -8.40 -7.34
N TYR A 173 -15.65 -7.32 -6.57
CA TYR A 173 -14.38 -7.01 -5.89
C TYR A 173 -13.96 -8.05 -4.85
N PRO A 174 -14.81 -8.46 -3.89
CA PRO A 174 -14.45 -9.54 -2.97
C PRO A 174 -14.18 -10.86 -3.69
N VAL A 175 -14.90 -11.15 -4.78
CA VAL A 175 -14.71 -12.39 -5.57
C VAL A 175 -13.36 -12.37 -6.27
N LEU A 176 -12.99 -11.27 -6.92
CA LEU A 176 -11.67 -11.10 -7.56
C LEU A 176 -10.55 -11.21 -6.55
N MET A 177 -10.70 -10.61 -5.36
CA MET A 177 -9.74 -10.73 -4.27
C MET A 177 -9.61 -12.18 -3.80
N ALA A 178 -10.72 -12.88 -3.54
CA ALA A 178 -10.68 -14.28 -3.15
C ALA A 178 -10.01 -15.16 -4.24
N ALA A 179 -10.37 -14.94 -5.51
CA ALA A 179 -9.82 -15.65 -6.65
C ALA A 179 -8.30 -15.42 -6.79
N SER A 180 -7.82 -14.19 -6.61
CA SER A 180 -6.39 -13.89 -6.71
C SER A 180 -5.56 -14.59 -5.63
N GLY A 181 -6.07 -14.64 -4.39
CA GLY A 181 -5.42 -15.37 -3.30
C GLY A 181 -5.44 -16.90 -3.46
N ILE A 182 -6.54 -17.45 -3.99
CA ILE A 182 -6.61 -18.90 -4.31
C ILE A 182 -5.66 -19.23 -5.47
N CYS A 183 -5.59 -18.37 -6.49
CA CYS A 183 -4.74 -18.58 -7.67
C CYS A 183 -3.26 -18.70 -7.28
N THR A 184 -2.75 -17.80 -6.44
CA THR A 184 -1.35 -17.89 -5.97
C THR A 184 -1.11 -19.12 -5.09
N TYR A 185 -2.07 -19.48 -4.22
CA TYR A 185 -1.98 -20.68 -3.40
C TYR A 185 -1.88 -21.97 -4.24
N VAL A 186 -2.76 -22.10 -5.23
CA VAL A 186 -2.77 -23.26 -6.14
C VAL A 186 -1.50 -23.29 -6.98
N PHE A 187 -1.03 -22.14 -7.47
CA PHE A 187 0.20 -22.05 -8.24
C PHE A 187 1.43 -22.48 -7.45
N ASP A 188 1.58 -22.01 -6.21
CA ASP A 188 2.73 -22.37 -5.37
C ASP A 188 2.71 -23.86 -5.00
N LYS A 189 1.53 -24.40 -4.69
CA LYS A 189 1.32 -25.84 -4.47
C LYS A 189 1.67 -26.68 -5.70
N ALA A 190 1.25 -26.25 -6.88
CA ALA A 190 1.53 -26.94 -8.14
C ALA A 190 3.03 -26.90 -8.47
N THR A 191 3.69 -25.78 -8.21
CA THR A 191 5.14 -25.61 -8.39
C THR A 191 5.92 -26.51 -7.43
N GLU A 192 5.55 -26.53 -6.15
CA GLU A 192 6.15 -27.40 -5.15
C GLU A 192 5.98 -28.89 -5.52
N TYR A 193 4.80 -29.29 -6.01
CA TYR A 193 4.55 -30.66 -6.46
C TYR A 193 5.39 -31.01 -7.70
N ARG A 194 5.51 -30.08 -8.67
CA ARG A 194 6.32 -30.27 -9.87
C ARG A 194 7.80 -30.41 -9.55
N ASP A 195 8.32 -29.62 -8.62
CA ASP A 195 9.73 -29.67 -8.23
C ASP A 195 10.06 -30.95 -7.46
N LYS A 196 9.16 -31.41 -6.57
CA LYS A 196 9.27 -32.72 -5.90
C LYS A 196 9.25 -33.89 -6.90
N ARG A 197 8.48 -33.78 -7.98
CA ARG A 197 8.43 -34.82 -9.02
C ARG A 197 9.71 -34.87 -9.86
N LYS A 198 10.35 -33.72 -10.12
CA LYS A 198 11.64 -33.66 -10.81
C LYS A 198 12.78 -34.24 -9.97
N THR A 199 12.88 -33.82 -8.71
CA THR A 199 13.90 -34.35 -7.77
C THR A 199 13.65 -35.80 -7.36
N GLY A 200 12.39 -36.25 -7.32
CA GLY A 200 12.04 -37.66 -7.10
C GLY A 200 12.34 -38.58 -8.30
N GLY A 201 12.50 -38.03 -9.50
CA GLY A 201 12.94 -38.76 -10.71
C GLY A 201 14.47 -38.92 -10.80
N GLU A 202 15.23 -38.14 -10.03
CA GLU A 202 16.69 -38.24 -9.89
C GLU A 202 17.10 -39.06 -8.66
N ARG A 203 16.27 -40.04 -8.25
CA ARG A 203 16.74 -41.09 -7.32
C ARG A 203 17.71 -42.01 -8.08
N ILE A 204 18.98 -41.63 -8.02
CA ILE A 204 20.20 -42.45 -8.03
C ILE A 204 20.01 -43.78 -8.77
N VAL A 205 20.40 -43.80 -10.06
CA VAL A 205 20.90 -45.03 -10.66
C VAL A 205 22.19 -45.35 -9.90
N GLU A 206 22.06 -46.12 -8.82
CA GLU A 206 23.19 -46.77 -8.18
C GLU A 206 23.72 -47.75 -9.24
N SER A 207 24.76 -47.31 -9.98
CA SER A 207 25.60 -48.25 -10.72
C SER A 207 25.98 -49.36 -9.75
N PRO A 208 25.76 -50.64 -10.08
CA PRO A 208 26.13 -51.74 -9.20
C PRO A 208 27.60 -51.58 -8.84
N ALA A 209 27.88 -51.58 -7.54
CA ALA A 209 29.23 -51.55 -7.01
C ALA A 209 30.08 -52.58 -7.77
N VAL A 210 31.05 -52.09 -8.54
CA VAL A 210 32.10 -52.93 -9.09
C VAL A 210 32.88 -53.43 -7.89
N LEU A 211 32.70 -54.71 -7.57
CA LEU A 211 33.56 -55.44 -6.64
C LEU A 211 34.95 -55.47 -7.25
N GLU A 212 35.79 -54.48 -6.91
CA GLU A 212 37.24 -54.60 -7.10
C GLU A 212 37.72 -55.75 -6.23
N GLN A 213 38.07 -56.85 -6.87
CA GLN A 213 38.84 -57.94 -6.28
C GLN A 213 40.23 -57.39 -5.92
N PRO A 214 40.82 -57.82 -4.80
CA PRO A 214 42.18 -57.39 -4.44
C PRO A 214 43.16 -58.08 -5.40
N GLU A 215 43.66 -57.35 -6.39
CA GLU A 215 44.82 -57.79 -7.17
C GLU A 215 46.09 -57.67 -6.31
N ASP A 216 46.87 -58.74 -6.36
CA ASP A 216 48.04 -59.00 -5.55
C ASP A 216 49.11 -57.91 -5.68
N ILE A 217 49.69 -57.55 -4.53
CA ILE A 217 50.84 -56.66 -4.44
C ILE A 217 52.05 -57.42 -4.97
N GLU A 218 52.43 -57.16 -6.22
CA GLU A 218 53.74 -57.53 -6.76
C GLU A 218 54.65 -56.30 -6.75
N MET A 219 55.71 -56.37 -5.93
CA MET A 219 56.77 -55.37 -5.85
C MET A 219 57.53 -55.29 -7.16
N ASP A 220 57.71 -54.09 -7.72
CA ASP A 220 58.79 -53.85 -8.66
C ASP A 220 59.51 -52.51 -8.40
N ILE A 221 60.79 -52.53 -8.77
CA ILE A 221 61.93 -51.92 -8.13
C ILE A 221 62.20 -50.51 -8.68
N ALA A 222 62.77 -49.67 -7.80
CA ALA A 222 63.23 -48.31 -8.05
C ALA A 222 63.96 -48.08 -9.39
N ARG A 223 63.61 -46.98 -10.10
CA ARG A 223 64.57 -46.19 -10.90
C ARG A 223 64.27 -44.68 -10.89
N PRO A 224 65.30 -43.82 -11.03
CA PRO A 224 65.31 -42.45 -10.54
C PRO A 224 64.90 -41.40 -11.58
N ILE A 225 64.50 -40.23 -11.06
CA ILE A 225 64.10 -39.02 -11.78
C ILE A 225 65.28 -38.47 -12.62
N PRO A 226 65.13 -38.21 -13.94
CA PRO A 226 66.09 -37.40 -14.68
C PRO A 226 65.72 -35.93 -14.64
N ALA A 227 66.73 -35.11 -14.39
CA ALA A 227 66.69 -33.66 -14.42
C ALA A 227 67.09 -33.12 -15.81
N VAL A 228 66.41 -32.04 -16.23
CA VAL A 228 66.87 -30.88 -17.04
C VAL A 228 67.39 -31.15 -18.46
N THR A 229 66.81 -30.48 -19.46
CA THR A 229 67.50 -29.47 -20.31
C THR A 229 66.56 -28.71 -21.26
N ARG A 230 66.83 -27.40 -21.43
CA ARG A 230 66.32 -26.53 -22.50
C ARG A 230 67.12 -26.80 -23.79
N ASP A 231 66.49 -26.65 -24.96
CA ASP A 231 66.80 -25.57 -25.93
C ASP A 231 66.20 -25.78 -27.35
N PHE A 232 65.65 -24.68 -27.87
CA PHE A 232 65.65 -24.13 -29.25
C PHE A 232 65.26 -24.92 -30.53
N VAL A 233 64.31 -24.29 -31.28
CA VAL A 233 64.33 -23.91 -32.73
C VAL A 233 63.40 -24.62 -33.75
N GLU A 234 62.75 -23.73 -34.54
CA GLU A 234 62.23 -23.79 -35.93
C GLU A 234 60.78 -24.23 -36.27
N ALA A 235 59.93 -23.19 -36.41
CA ALA A 235 59.23 -22.73 -37.61
C ALA A 235 58.57 -23.73 -38.58
N GLU A 236 57.26 -23.55 -38.81
CA GLU A 236 56.78 -23.21 -40.17
C GLU A 236 55.42 -22.48 -40.20
N THR A 237 55.35 -21.62 -41.20
CA THR A 237 54.42 -20.56 -41.63
C THR A 237 52.98 -20.99 -42.01
N LEU A 238 51.98 -20.09 -41.89
CA LEU A 238 51.39 -19.35 -43.04
C LEU A 238 50.24 -18.37 -42.64
N HIS A 239 50.43 -17.08 -42.96
CA HIS A 239 49.52 -16.10 -43.63
C HIS A 239 48.05 -15.90 -43.15
N LYS A 240 47.44 -14.71 -43.08
CA LYS A 240 47.70 -13.37 -43.64
C LYS A 240 46.69 -12.35 -43.05
N ARG A 241 47.16 -11.12 -42.74
CA ARG A 241 46.53 -9.77 -42.93
C ARG A 241 45.17 -9.46 -42.28
N SER A 242 44.79 -8.24 -41.85
CA SER A 242 45.31 -6.88 -41.55
C SER A 242 44.03 -6.08 -41.18
N ALA A 243 43.91 -5.11 -40.26
CA ALA A 243 44.54 -3.79 -40.22
C ALA A 243 43.92 -2.98 -39.03
N VAL A 244 44.75 -2.30 -38.21
CA VAL A 244 44.85 -0.84 -38.03
C VAL A 244 43.76 -0.14 -37.18
N ALA A 245 44.14 0.40 -36.01
CA ALA A 245 44.19 1.86 -35.74
C ALA A 245 44.73 2.20 -34.32
N ARG A 246 45.60 3.22 -34.29
CA ARG A 246 46.40 3.78 -33.19
C ARG A 246 45.61 4.58 -32.14
N ARG A 247 46.10 4.62 -30.89
CA ARG A 247 46.61 5.85 -30.24
C ARG A 247 47.38 5.59 -28.93
N ASP A 248 48.57 6.19 -28.85
CA ASP A 248 49.55 6.16 -27.76
C ASP A 248 49.15 7.05 -26.56
N SER A 249 49.61 6.69 -25.34
CA SER A 249 50.60 7.51 -24.61
C SER A 249 51.03 6.88 -23.26
N HIS A 250 52.35 6.75 -23.13
CA HIS A 250 53.21 6.53 -21.96
C HIS A 250 52.71 7.02 -20.58
N ARG A 251 53.02 6.26 -19.51
CA ARG A 251 54.02 6.64 -18.47
C ARG A 251 54.38 5.48 -17.52
N GLU A 252 55.67 5.33 -17.28
CA GLU A 252 56.40 4.47 -16.31
C GLU A 252 55.96 4.76 -14.84
N SER A 253 56.23 4.01 -13.76
CA SER A 253 57.26 3.01 -13.41
C SER A 253 56.93 2.42 -12.01
N ARG A 254 57.41 1.19 -11.74
CA ARG A 254 57.92 0.56 -10.48
C ARG A 254 57.46 1.15 -9.12
N GLU A 255 57.01 0.36 -8.14
CA GLU A 255 57.85 -0.45 -7.24
C GLU A 255 57.06 -1.51 -6.42
N ARG A 256 57.80 -2.41 -5.77
CA ARG A 256 57.44 -3.72 -5.23
C ARG A 256 57.46 -3.77 -3.68
N TYR A 257 56.52 -4.56 -3.12
CA TYR A 257 56.60 -5.41 -1.90
C TYR A 257 56.68 -4.76 -0.50
N PRO A 258 56.47 -5.50 0.62
CA PRO A 258 55.69 -6.72 0.88
C PRO A 258 54.82 -6.66 2.18
N THR A 259 53.92 -7.64 2.37
CA THR A 259 53.14 -7.92 3.59
C THR A 259 53.99 -8.47 4.75
N PRO A 260 53.68 -8.16 6.03
CA PRO A 260 54.23 -8.87 7.20
C PRO A 260 53.26 -9.92 7.80
N PRO A 261 53.76 -10.87 8.62
CA PRO A 261 53.12 -12.14 8.92
C PRO A 261 52.41 -12.21 10.29
N LEU A 262 51.61 -13.28 10.45
CA LEU A 262 50.88 -13.68 11.66
C LEU A 262 51.80 -14.32 12.72
N GLU A 263 51.70 -13.89 13.98
CA GLU A 263 52.05 -14.68 15.17
C GLU A 263 51.07 -14.41 16.33
N ALA A 264 50.83 -15.43 17.15
CA ALA A 264 49.86 -15.48 18.25
C ALA A 264 50.54 -15.90 19.59
N SER A 265 49.82 -15.67 20.71
CA SER A 265 50.09 -16.10 22.12
C SER A 265 50.90 -15.08 22.97
N SER A 266 50.65 -14.71 24.25
CA SER A 266 49.72 -15.10 25.33
C SER A 266 49.85 -14.18 26.57
N SER A 267 48.76 -14.09 27.38
CA SER A 267 48.65 -14.01 28.87
C SER A 267 49.00 -12.77 29.76
N ARG A 268 47.93 -12.04 30.21
CA ARG A 268 47.49 -11.59 31.59
C ARG A 268 48.34 -10.57 32.43
N PRO A 269 47.82 -9.91 33.53
CA PRO A 269 46.43 -9.60 34.01
C PRO A 269 46.17 -8.14 34.60
N SER A 270 44.88 -7.78 34.81
CA SER A 270 44.24 -6.95 35.90
C SER A 270 44.95 -5.67 36.45
N ARG A 271 44.39 -4.45 36.59
CA ARG A 271 43.13 -4.04 37.26
C ARG A 271 42.94 -2.49 37.16
N ALA A 272 41.69 -2.05 37.00
CA ALA A 272 41.05 -0.77 37.41
C ALA A 272 41.51 0.60 36.82
N ASN A 273 40.63 1.22 36.03
CA ASN A 273 39.81 2.34 36.52
C ASN A 273 38.60 2.63 35.62
N THR A 274 37.46 2.66 36.29
CA THR A 274 36.11 3.14 35.97
C THR A 274 36.01 4.21 34.89
N VAL A 275 35.28 3.88 33.81
CA VAL A 275 34.51 4.86 33.03
C VAL A 275 33.08 4.34 33.02
N ASP A 276 32.16 5.21 33.39
CA ASP A 276 30.74 4.97 33.56
C ASP A 276 30.11 4.19 32.39
N ASP A 277 29.67 2.98 32.68
CA ASP A 277 28.79 2.19 31.80
C ASP A 277 27.35 2.70 31.99
N ALA A 278 27.14 3.98 31.69
CA ALA A 278 25.85 4.64 31.60
C ALA A 278 25.56 4.87 30.12
N GLY A 279 25.15 3.82 29.43
CA GLY A 279 24.88 3.91 27.99
C GLY A 279 24.53 2.62 27.26
N ALA A 280 24.51 1.47 27.93
CA ALA A 280 23.73 0.33 27.47
C ALA A 280 22.24 0.65 27.70
N GLU A 281 21.68 1.56 26.89
CA GLU A 281 20.24 1.63 26.75
C GLU A 281 19.78 0.25 26.32
N ASP A 282 19.10 -0.43 27.25
CA ASP A 282 18.36 -1.65 27.03
C ASP A 282 17.62 -1.52 25.69
N GLN A 283 18.10 -2.22 24.65
CA GLN A 283 17.30 -2.45 23.47
C GLN A 283 16.14 -3.34 23.92
N GLU A 284 15.07 -2.72 24.41
CA GLU A 284 13.82 -3.36 24.81
C GLU A 284 13.42 -4.32 23.68
N GLU A 285 13.61 -5.62 23.89
CA GLU A 285 13.17 -6.66 22.96
C GLU A 285 11.66 -6.52 22.78
N TYR A 286 11.27 -5.95 21.64
CA TYR A 286 9.93 -5.45 21.41
C TYR A 286 8.96 -6.61 21.22
N ARG A 287 8.26 -7.00 22.29
CA ARG A 287 7.17 -7.99 22.21
C ARG A 287 5.90 -7.28 21.75
N PRO A 288 5.28 -7.67 20.61
CA PRO A 288 4.06 -7.05 20.14
C PRO A 288 2.95 -7.19 21.19
N TYR A 289 2.45 -6.05 21.68
CA TYR A 289 1.46 -5.98 22.76
C TYR A 289 0.05 -6.26 22.23
N PHE A 290 -0.20 -7.49 21.78
CA PHE A 290 -1.54 -7.89 21.35
C PHE A 290 -2.35 -8.42 22.54
N THR A 291 -3.38 -7.67 22.92
CA THR A 291 -4.32 -8.05 23.99
C THR A 291 -5.44 -8.98 23.49
N ILE A 292 -5.62 -9.10 22.17
CA ILE A 292 -6.70 -9.87 21.55
C ILE A 292 -6.22 -11.26 21.15
N THR A 293 -6.94 -12.28 21.59
CA THR A 293 -6.73 -13.68 21.21
C THR A 293 -7.36 -13.99 19.85
N VAL A 294 -6.89 -15.06 19.18
CA VAL A 294 -7.47 -15.51 17.89
C VAL A 294 -8.98 -15.78 17.99
N LYS A 295 -9.46 -16.34 19.11
CA LYS A 295 -10.89 -16.57 19.34
C LYS A 295 -11.68 -15.26 19.35
N GLN A 296 -11.18 -14.26 20.08
CA GLN A 296 -11.78 -12.93 20.11
C GLN A 296 -11.74 -12.25 18.74
N GLY A 297 -10.64 -12.40 18.00
CA GLY A 297 -10.55 -11.88 16.63
C GLY A 297 -11.61 -12.47 15.70
N LEU A 298 -11.80 -13.80 15.74
CA LEU A 298 -12.85 -14.47 14.97
C LEU A 298 -14.26 -14.04 15.41
N MET A 299 -14.50 -13.85 16.72
CA MET A 299 -15.77 -13.33 17.22
C MET A 299 -16.05 -11.90 16.73
N ILE A 300 -15.03 -11.05 16.64
CA ILE A 300 -15.17 -9.69 16.08
C ILE A 300 -15.53 -9.75 14.59
N CYS A 301 -14.87 -10.59 13.80
CA CYS A 301 -15.20 -10.78 12.39
C CYS A 301 -16.63 -11.32 12.22
N ALA A 302 -17.01 -12.34 12.99
CA ALA A 302 -18.36 -12.92 12.95
C ALA A 302 -19.43 -11.90 13.37
N GLY A 303 -19.17 -11.13 14.44
CA GLY A 303 -20.04 -10.05 14.90
C GLY A 303 -20.21 -8.94 13.87
N PHE A 304 -19.15 -8.60 13.14
CA PHE A 304 -19.23 -7.66 12.03
C PHE A 304 -20.14 -8.18 10.90
N PHE A 305 -19.97 -9.42 10.45
CA PHE A 305 -20.85 -9.98 9.41
C PHE A 305 -22.29 -10.11 9.89
N ALA A 306 -22.51 -10.48 11.15
CA ALA A 306 -23.84 -10.49 11.76
C ALA A 306 -24.47 -9.09 11.79
N LEU A 307 -23.70 -8.04 12.14
CA LEU A 307 -24.14 -6.65 12.08
C LEU A 307 -24.51 -6.24 10.64
N LEU A 308 -23.67 -6.57 9.66
CA LEU A 308 -23.91 -6.26 8.26
C LEU A 308 -25.19 -6.93 7.73
N VAL A 309 -25.37 -8.23 8.01
CA VAL A 309 -26.57 -8.98 7.64
C VAL A 309 -27.80 -8.40 8.34
N SER A 310 -27.70 -8.05 9.61
CA SER A 310 -28.80 -7.43 10.37
C SER A 310 -29.22 -6.09 9.77
N LEU A 311 -28.27 -5.26 9.32
CA LEU A 311 -28.56 -3.99 8.62
C LEU A 311 -29.24 -4.24 7.27
N ILE A 312 -28.78 -5.21 6.50
CA ILE A 312 -29.38 -5.57 5.20
C ILE A 312 -30.82 -6.06 5.39
N ILE A 313 -31.08 -6.92 6.38
CA ILE A 313 -32.42 -7.42 6.70
C ILE A 313 -33.30 -6.26 7.18
N SER A 314 -32.80 -5.43 8.10
CA SER A 314 -33.54 -4.27 8.60
C SER A 314 -33.93 -3.33 7.48
N ARG A 315 -33.02 -3.08 6.52
CA ARG A 315 -33.27 -2.28 5.32
C ARG A 315 -34.40 -2.87 4.47
N ALA A 316 -34.42 -4.19 4.29
CA ALA A 316 -35.49 -4.87 3.55
C ALA A 316 -36.85 -4.79 4.26
N LEU A 317 -36.85 -4.81 5.61
CA LEU A 317 -38.06 -4.74 6.44
C LEU A 317 -38.60 -3.32 6.65
N THR A 318 -37.76 -2.29 6.49
CA THR A 318 -38.16 -0.88 6.65
C THR A 318 -37.86 -0.06 5.38
N PRO A 319 -38.63 -0.29 4.30
CA PRO A 319 -38.43 0.45 3.06
C PRO A 319 -38.57 1.96 3.29
N ARG A 320 -37.75 2.76 2.60
CA ARG A 320 -37.74 4.24 2.62
C ARG A 320 -37.16 4.86 3.89
N ALA A 321 -36.53 4.09 4.78
CA ALA A 321 -35.81 4.63 5.93
C ALA A 321 -34.44 5.21 5.49
N ARG A 322 -34.43 6.47 5.03
CA ARG A 322 -33.24 7.12 4.44
C ARG A 322 -31.96 6.98 5.27
N ILE A 323 -32.03 7.14 6.59
CA ILE A 323 -30.87 7.02 7.49
C ILE A 323 -30.32 5.59 7.47
N LEU A 324 -31.19 4.59 7.54
CA LEU A 324 -30.82 3.18 7.51
C LEU A 324 -30.24 2.80 6.14
N ASP A 325 -30.86 3.27 5.06
CA ASP A 325 -30.36 3.05 3.69
C ASP A 325 -28.95 3.63 3.54
N PHE A 326 -28.75 4.87 3.99
CA PHE A 326 -27.44 5.53 4.00
C PHE A 326 -26.41 4.75 4.82
N THR A 327 -26.70 4.45 6.10
CA THR A 327 -25.78 3.67 6.96
C THR A 327 -25.44 2.32 6.35
N THR A 328 -26.42 1.60 5.80
CA THR A 328 -26.21 0.30 5.16
C THR A 328 -25.34 0.44 3.92
N ASN A 329 -25.58 1.46 3.08
CA ASN A 329 -24.76 1.74 1.91
C ASN A 329 -23.30 2.07 2.28
N LEU A 330 -23.07 2.82 3.37
CA LEU A 330 -21.73 3.15 3.83
C LEU A 330 -21.00 1.94 4.43
N MET A 331 -21.71 1.09 5.17
CA MET A 331 -21.18 -0.20 5.65
C MET A 331 -20.82 -1.11 4.47
N LEU A 332 -21.67 -1.19 3.45
CA LEU A 332 -21.38 -1.95 2.23
C LEU A 332 -20.17 -1.36 1.48
N ALA A 333 -20.12 -0.04 1.30
CA ALA A 333 -18.97 0.63 0.71
C ALA A 333 -17.69 0.24 1.45
N GLY A 334 -17.64 0.44 2.77
CA GLY A 334 -16.48 0.11 3.60
C GLY A 334 -16.06 -1.37 3.56
N THR A 335 -16.98 -2.28 3.22
CA THR A 335 -16.72 -3.73 3.08
C THR A 335 -16.17 -4.10 1.71
N LEU A 336 -16.50 -3.33 0.67
CA LEU A 336 -16.23 -3.67 -0.73
C LEU A 336 -14.97 -3.00 -1.29
N ILE A 337 -14.37 -2.07 -0.56
CA ILE A 337 -13.23 -1.29 -1.04
C ILE A 337 -11.93 -1.98 -0.71
N PHE A 338 -11.30 -2.56 -1.71
CA PHE A 338 -9.93 -3.09 -1.65
C PHE A 338 -8.98 -2.16 -2.40
N GLY A 339 -7.73 -2.05 -1.94
CA GLY A 339 -6.72 -1.24 -2.62
C GLY A 339 -6.75 0.26 -2.32
N GLY A 340 -7.68 0.75 -1.49
CA GLY A 340 -7.58 2.07 -0.85
C GLY A 340 -8.67 3.08 -1.22
N GLY A 341 -8.46 4.32 -0.75
CA GLY A 341 -9.41 5.44 -0.76
C GLY A 341 -10.13 5.72 -2.09
N PRO A 342 -9.45 5.83 -3.24
CA PRO A 342 -10.03 6.41 -4.44
C PRO A 342 -11.13 5.56 -5.09
N VAL A 343 -11.10 4.24 -4.86
CA VAL A 343 -12.08 3.26 -5.37
C VAL A 343 -13.49 3.53 -4.81
N VAL A 344 -13.59 4.24 -3.67
CA VAL A 344 -14.85 4.49 -2.97
C VAL A 344 -15.73 5.51 -3.66
N ILE A 345 -15.15 6.50 -4.34
CA ILE A 345 -15.87 7.71 -4.74
C ILE A 345 -16.98 7.40 -5.74
N PRO A 346 -16.76 6.59 -6.79
CA PRO A 346 -17.85 6.20 -7.69
C PRO A 346 -19.00 5.47 -6.96
N LEU A 347 -18.68 4.60 -5.99
CA LEU A 347 -19.69 3.91 -5.20
C LEU A 347 -20.51 4.88 -4.34
N LEU A 348 -19.85 5.83 -3.69
CA LEU A 348 -20.54 6.85 -2.88
C LEU A 348 -21.47 7.71 -3.72
N ARG A 349 -21.09 8.03 -4.97
CA ARG A 349 -21.96 8.70 -5.93
C ARG A 349 -23.22 7.88 -6.16
N THR A 350 -23.07 6.60 -6.53
CA THR A 350 -24.21 5.70 -6.74
C THR A 350 -25.10 5.54 -5.50
N TYR A 351 -24.52 5.61 -4.30
CA TYR A 351 -25.26 5.47 -3.06
C TYR A 351 -25.93 6.74 -2.54
N THR A 352 -25.59 7.91 -3.06
CA THR A 352 -26.08 9.19 -2.51
C THR A 352 -26.67 10.12 -3.56
N VAL A 353 -26.11 10.13 -4.77
CA VAL A 353 -26.54 10.98 -5.88
C VAL A 353 -27.63 10.30 -6.70
N ASP A 354 -27.47 9.03 -7.06
CA ASP A 354 -28.47 8.31 -7.87
C ASP A 354 -29.84 8.20 -7.16
N PRO A 355 -29.92 8.00 -5.82
CA PRO A 355 -31.18 8.08 -5.07
C PRO A 355 -31.74 9.52 -4.90
N GLY A 356 -31.02 10.55 -5.37
CA GLY A 356 -31.41 11.95 -5.29
C GLY A 356 -31.23 12.60 -3.91
N TRP A 357 -30.46 12.01 -2.99
CA TRP A 357 -30.24 12.60 -1.66
C TRP A 357 -29.19 13.73 -1.68
N VAL A 358 -28.24 13.65 -2.60
CA VAL A 358 -27.17 14.63 -2.80
C VAL A 358 -27.18 15.06 -4.26
N THR A 359 -27.09 16.36 -4.52
CA THR A 359 -27.02 16.85 -5.90
C THR A 359 -25.66 16.50 -6.52
N PRO A 360 -25.56 16.23 -7.83
CA PRO A 360 -24.27 16.02 -8.48
C PRO A 360 -23.31 17.17 -8.22
N ARG A 361 -23.81 18.41 -8.23
CA ARG A 361 -23.06 19.63 -7.95
C ARG A 361 -22.47 19.66 -6.54
N ASP A 362 -23.24 19.33 -5.49
CA ASP A 362 -22.71 19.32 -4.12
C ASP A 362 -21.72 18.17 -3.91
N PHE A 363 -21.99 17.02 -4.53
CA PHE A 363 -21.06 15.89 -4.54
C PHE A 363 -19.72 16.29 -5.15
N LEU A 364 -19.76 16.98 -6.30
CA LEU A 364 -18.59 17.48 -7.01
C LEU A 364 -17.79 18.49 -6.20
N LEU A 365 -18.47 19.47 -5.60
CA LEU A 365 -17.85 20.47 -4.73
C LEU A 365 -17.13 19.81 -3.56
N GLY A 366 -17.82 18.90 -2.87
CA GLY A 366 -17.26 18.20 -1.74
C GLY A 366 -16.08 17.30 -2.14
N PHE A 367 -16.17 16.60 -3.29
CA PHE A 367 -15.09 15.76 -3.78
C PHE A 367 -13.86 16.58 -4.17
N ALA A 368 -14.02 17.71 -4.86
CA ALA A 368 -12.91 18.58 -5.22
C ALA A 368 -12.22 19.16 -3.98
N LEU A 369 -13.00 19.59 -2.97
CA LEU A 369 -12.47 20.13 -1.72
C LEU A 369 -11.80 19.06 -0.86
N LEU A 370 -12.31 17.82 -0.86
CA LEU A 370 -11.70 16.67 -0.18
C LEU A 370 -10.25 16.47 -0.59
N GLN A 371 -9.92 16.69 -1.88
CA GLN A 371 -8.57 16.49 -2.39
C GLN A 371 -7.54 17.41 -1.75
N ALA A 372 -7.96 18.59 -1.26
CA ALA A 372 -7.11 19.54 -0.58
C ALA A 372 -6.97 19.29 0.93
N LEU A 373 -7.68 18.32 1.51
CA LEU A 373 -7.69 18.07 2.95
C LEU A 373 -6.75 16.94 3.37
N PRO A 374 -6.25 16.98 4.61
CA PRO A 374 -5.44 15.89 5.15
C PRO A 374 -6.33 14.71 5.57
N GLY A 375 -5.71 13.53 5.57
CA GLY A 375 -6.31 12.30 6.09
C GLY A 375 -6.91 11.40 5.02
N PRO A 376 -7.67 10.37 5.43
CA PRO A 376 -8.25 9.40 4.50
C PRO A 376 -9.39 10.01 3.67
N GLN A 377 -9.42 9.69 2.37
CA GLN A 377 -10.49 10.11 1.46
C GLN A 377 -11.89 9.64 1.90
N PHE A 378 -11.97 8.60 2.74
CA PHE A 378 -13.21 8.13 3.35
C PHE A 378 -13.90 9.19 4.22
N ASN A 379 -13.17 10.23 4.68
CA ASN A 379 -13.75 11.38 5.37
C ASN A 379 -14.82 12.11 4.53
N PHE A 380 -14.85 11.89 3.21
CA PHE A 380 -15.93 12.36 2.35
C PHE A 380 -17.32 11.83 2.76
N ALA A 381 -17.39 10.65 3.38
CA ALA A 381 -18.65 10.13 3.91
C ALA A 381 -19.26 11.04 4.98
N ALA A 382 -18.42 11.78 5.72
CA ALA A 382 -18.90 12.75 6.70
C ALA A 382 -19.60 13.94 6.03
N PHE A 383 -19.03 14.44 4.92
CA PHE A 383 -19.67 15.48 4.11
C PHE A 383 -21.01 15.00 3.55
N LEU A 384 -21.03 13.80 2.96
CA LEU A 384 -22.27 13.23 2.42
C LEU A 384 -23.33 13.03 3.51
N GLY A 385 -22.93 12.61 4.71
CA GLY A 385 -23.86 12.44 5.83
C GLY A 385 -24.56 13.73 6.25
N VAL A 386 -23.85 14.86 6.23
CA VAL A 386 -24.43 16.20 6.48
C VAL A 386 -25.51 16.54 5.44
N LEU A 387 -25.30 16.16 4.17
CA LEU A 387 -26.24 16.43 3.09
C LEU A 387 -27.44 15.47 3.11
N VAL A 388 -27.21 14.18 3.37
CA VAL A 388 -28.23 13.13 3.35
C VAL A 388 -29.20 13.22 4.54
N VAL A 389 -28.73 13.67 5.71
CA VAL A 389 -29.52 13.78 6.94
C VAL A 389 -29.73 15.26 7.33
N PRO A 390 -30.56 16.01 6.60
CA PRO A 390 -30.71 17.45 6.80
C PRO A 390 -31.36 17.82 8.15
N SER A 391 -32.11 16.91 8.77
CA SER A 391 -32.72 17.13 10.09
C SER A 391 -31.69 17.21 11.22
N GLN A 392 -30.58 16.47 11.12
CA GLN A 392 -29.50 16.45 12.09
C GLN A 392 -28.15 16.37 11.36
N PRO A 393 -27.71 17.45 10.69
CA PRO A 393 -26.62 17.35 9.73
C PRO A 393 -25.29 16.92 10.36
N PHE A 394 -24.96 17.46 11.54
CA PHE A 394 -23.76 17.06 12.28
C PHE A 394 -23.75 15.57 12.64
N LEU A 395 -24.86 15.05 13.16
CA LEU A 395 -25.01 13.62 13.47
C LEU A 395 -24.98 12.77 12.21
N GLY A 396 -25.58 13.24 11.11
CA GLY A 396 -25.46 12.62 9.79
C GLY A 396 -24.00 12.48 9.36
N GLY A 397 -23.18 13.53 9.56
CA GLY A 397 -21.76 13.49 9.24
C GLY A 397 -20.97 12.49 10.11
N LEU A 398 -21.22 12.47 11.42
CA LEU A 398 -20.61 11.47 12.31
C LEU A 398 -21.04 10.05 11.92
N LEU A 399 -22.30 9.85 11.58
CA LEU A 399 -22.84 8.57 11.13
C LEU A 399 -22.18 8.10 9.83
N GLY A 400 -22.03 8.99 8.84
CA GLY A 400 -21.37 8.66 7.57
C GLY A 400 -19.92 8.24 7.77
N ALA A 401 -19.16 9.01 8.57
CA ALA A 401 -17.78 8.68 8.91
C ALA A 401 -17.69 7.34 9.64
N THR A 402 -18.43 7.16 10.73
CA THR A 402 -18.37 5.92 11.51
C THR A 402 -18.80 4.71 10.69
N ALA A 403 -19.88 4.80 9.91
CA ALA A 403 -20.38 3.69 9.10
C ALA A 403 -19.38 3.21 8.05
N ILE A 404 -18.67 4.14 7.37
CA ILE A 404 -17.75 3.75 6.30
C ILE A 404 -16.44 3.12 6.82
N PHE A 405 -15.98 3.53 8.00
CA PHE A 405 -14.72 3.03 8.58
C PHE A 405 -14.91 1.77 9.43
N THR A 406 -16.11 1.54 9.97
CA THR A 406 -16.40 0.40 10.85
C THR A 406 -15.99 -0.96 10.25
N PRO A 407 -16.32 -1.29 8.98
CA PRO A 407 -15.94 -2.57 8.38
C PRO A 407 -14.43 -2.80 8.42
N GLY A 408 -13.65 -1.82 7.95
CA GLY A 408 -12.21 -1.94 7.87
C GLY A 408 -11.54 -2.05 9.24
N ILE A 409 -12.01 -1.29 10.23
CA ILE A 409 -11.46 -1.35 11.60
C ILE A 409 -11.77 -2.70 12.25
N LEU A 410 -13.03 -3.18 12.19
CA LEU A 410 -13.42 -4.44 12.81
C LEU A 410 -12.73 -5.64 12.14
N LEU A 411 -12.69 -5.66 10.81
CA LEU A 411 -12.00 -6.70 10.07
C LEU A 411 -10.49 -6.68 10.33
N LYS A 412 -9.87 -5.49 10.40
CA LYS A 412 -8.44 -5.38 10.76
C LYS A 412 -8.17 -5.88 12.17
N LEU A 413 -9.00 -5.48 13.13
CA LEU A 413 -8.88 -5.89 14.53
C LEU A 413 -9.03 -7.41 14.70
N GLY A 414 -9.93 -8.03 13.95
CA GLY A 414 -10.12 -9.48 13.95
C GLY A 414 -9.04 -10.27 13.19
N ALA A 415 -8.50 -9.70 12.10
CA ALA A 415 -7.48 -10.34 11.27
C ALA A 415 -6.07 -10.28 11.88
N LEU A 416 -5.76 -9.27 12.67
CA LEU A 416 -4.40 -9.05 13.17
C LEU A 416 -3.87 -10.19 14.09
N PRO A 417 -4.67 -10.77 15.03
CA PRO A 417 -4.28 -11.96 15.78
C PRO A 417 -4.08 -13.21 14.91
N LEU A 418 -4.92 -13.38 13.88
CA LEU A 418 -4.81 -14.50 12.93
C LEU A 418 -3.52 -14.39 12.12
N TYR A 419 -3.23 -13.19 11.63
CA TYR A 419 -2.01 -12.91 10.90
C TYR A 419 -0.77 -13.25 11.73
N GLN A 420 -0.68 -12.76 12.98
CA GLN A 420 0.46 -13.03 13.84
C GLN A 420 0.68 -14.52 14.12
N LYS A 421 -0.41 -15.29 14.30
CA LYS A 421 -0.33 -16.74 14.54
C LYS A 421 0.16 -17.50 13.30
N PHE A 422 -0.22 -17.07 12.11
CA PHE A 422 -0.02 -17.84 10.88
C PHE A 422 0.94 -17.20 9.87
N LYS A 423 1.58 -16.06 10.17
CA LYS A 423 2.52 -15.37 9.26
C LYS A 423 3.75 -16.20 8.87
N ALA A 424 4.08 -17.22 9.65
CA ALA A 424 5.17 -18.16 9.35
C ALA A 424 4.76 -19.25 8.34
N ASN A 425 3.46 -19.43 8.08
CA ASN A 425 2.96 -20.50 7.22
C ASN A 425 3.09 -20.10 5.74
N GLY A 426 3.78 -20.94 4.95
CA GLY A 426 3.92 -20.77 3.50
C GLY A 426 2.58 -20.52 2.76
N PRO A 427 1.52 -21.29 3.01
CA PRO A 427 0.20 -21.05 2.42
C PRO A 427 -0.37 -19.66 2.65
N VAL A 428 -0.21 -19.10 3.86
CA VAL A 428 -0.75 -17.77 4.19
C VAL A 428 0.00 -16.69 3.45
N ARG A 429 1.33 -16.80 3.36
CA ARG A 429 2.15 -15.88 2.56
C ARG A 429 1.76 -15.91 1.09
N SER A 430 1.54 -17.12 0.56
CA SER A 430 1.10 -17.32 -0.83
C SER A 430 -0.24 -16.64 -1.11
N VAL A 431 -1.25 -16.86 -0.24
CA VAL A 431 -2.57 -16.23 -0.38
C VAL A 431 -2.48 -14.69 -0.28
N LEU A 432 -1.72 -14.17 0.70
CA LEU A 432 -1.54 -12.74 0.88
C LEU A 432 -0.85 -12.09 -0.32
N ARG A 433 0.12 -12.77 -0.94
CA ARG A 433 0.75 -12.32 -2.19
C ARG A 433 -0.30 -12.12 -3.29
N GLY A 434 -1.22 -13.08 -3.44
CA GLY A 434 -2.33 -12.99 -4.40
C GLY A 434 -3.32 -11.88 -4.07
N PHE A 435 -3.69 -11.70 -2.80
CA PHE A 435 -4.54 -10.60 -2.37
C PHE A 435 -3.93 -9.22 -2.67
N ASN A 436 -2.62 -9.07 -2.46
CA ASN A 436 -1.93 -7.82 -2.77
C ASN A 436 -1.90 -7.53 -4.27
N ALA A 437 -1.59 -8.53 -5.10
CA ALA A 437 -1.65 -8.41 -6.55
C ALA A 437 -3.06 -8.04 -7.03
N GLY A 438 -4.08 -8.69 -6.49
CA GLY A 438 -5.48 -8.40 -6.84
C GLY A 438 -5.91 -7.00 -6.44
N ALA A 439 -5.56 -6.56 -5.23
CA ALA A 439 -5.86 -5.21 -4.76
C ALA A 439 -5.27 -4.14 -5.68
N ILE A 440 -4.04 -4.30 -6.16
CA ILE A 440 -3.41 -3.36 -7.10
C ILE A 440 -4.11 -3.34 -8.45
N GLY A 441 -4.51 -4.51 -8.98
CA GLY A 441 -5.35 -4.57 -10.18
C GLY A 441 -6.64 -3.77 -10.02
N LEU A 442 -7.30 -3.86 -8.87
CA LEU A 442 -8.49 -3.07 -8.55
C LEU A 442 -8.20 -1.56 -8.46
N ILE A 443 -7.02 -1.16 -7.96
CA ILE A 443 -6.60 0.26 -7.97
C ILE A 443 -6.48 0.78 -9.41
N TYR A 444 -5.86 0.02 -10.32
CA TYR A 444 -5.78 0.40 -11.73
C TYR A 444 -7.16 0.53 -12.37
N SER A 445 -8.09 -0.38 -12.05
CA SER A 445 -9.49 -0.25 -12.47
C SER A 445 -10.15 1.02 -11.90
N ALA A 446 -9.84 1.39 -10.66
CA ALA A 446 -10.34 2.63 -10.08
C ALA A 446 -9.76 3.89 -10.72
N VAL A 447 -8.49 3.89 -11.14
CA VAL A 447 -7.92 4.98 -11.96
C VAL A 447 -8.75 5.17 -13.22
N TYR A 448 -9.04 4.08 -13.95
CA TYR A 448 -9.89 4.13 -15.15
C TYR A 448 -11.30 4.67 -14.84
N ARG A 449 -11.94 4.19 -13.78
CA ARG A 449 -13.27 4.65 -13.37
C ARG A 449 -13.29 6.12 -13.00
N LEU A 450 -12.27 6.60 -12.27
CA LEU A 450 -12.13 8.02 -11.95
C LEU A 450 -11.89 8.86 -13.21
N PHE A 451 -11.12 8.35 -14.17
CA PHE A 451 -10.88 9.02 -15.45
C PHE A 451 -12.18 9.25 -16.23
N ARG A 452 -13.09 8.26 -16.22
CA ARG A 452 -14.42 8.35 -16.87
C ARG A 452 -15.35 9.37 -16.24
N VAL A 453 -15.13 9.72 -14.97
CA VAL A 453 -15.94 10.68 -14.21
C VAL A 453 -15.10 11.88 -13.73
N GLY A 454 -13.96 12.14 -14.36
CA GLY A 454 -13.05 13.17 -13.90
C GLY A 454 -13.45 14.58 -14.37
N PHE A 455 -14.08 14.67 -15.54
CA PHE A 455 -14.48 15.95 -16.13
C PHE A 455 -15.79 16.44 -15.55
N VAL A 456 -15.80 17.68 -15.06
CA VAL A 456 -16.95 18.30 -14.42
C VAL A 456 -17.53 19.38 -15.31
N GLN A 457 -18.76 19.18 -15.81
CA GLN A 457 -19.42 20.17 -16.65
C GLN A 457 -20.72 20.69 -16.02
N GLY A 458 -20.88 22.01 -15.97
CA GLY A 458 -22.18 22.64 -15.76
C GLY A 458 -22.99 22.73 -17.07
N SER A 459 -24.31 22.73 -16.98
CA SER A 459 -25.17 23.06 -18.13
C SER A 459 -25.18 24.58 -18.32
N THR A 460 -24.68 25.05 -19.47
CA THR A 460 -24.65 26.47 -19.84
C THR A 460 -26.01 27.00 -20.32
N LEU A 461 -26.91 26.11 -20.73
CA LEU A 461 -28.20 26.46 -21.35
C LEU A 461 -29.38 26.40 -20.38
N ASP A 462 -29.28 25.59 -19.31
CA ASP A 462 -30.31 25.48 -18.29
C ASP A 462 -29.67 25.16 -16.92
N PRO A 463 -29.69 26.09 -15.94
CA PRO A 463 -29.17 25.86 -14.60
C PRO A 463 -29.94 24.81 -13.80
N ALA A 464 -31.10 24.35 -14.28
CA ALA A 464 -31.83 23.22 -13.70
C ALA A 464 -31.27 21.85 -14.13
N VAL A 465 -30.46 21.79 -15.19
CA VAL A 465 -29.82 20.54 -15.63
C VAL A 465 -28.63 20.24 -14.73
N PRO A 466 -28.60 19.06 -14.06
CA PRO A 466 -27.54 18.72 -13.14
C PRO A 466 -26.16 18.69 -13.82
N ALA A 467 -25.12 19.11 -13.09
CA ALA A 467 -23.75 18.98 -13.56
C ALA A 467 -23.45 17.53 -13.97
N THR A 468 -22.94 17.35 -15.19
CA THR A 468 -22.68 16.03 -15.78
C THR A 468 -21.21 15.67 -15.69
N PHE A 469 -20.95 14.38 -15.55
CA PHE A 469 -19.62 13.81 -15.62
C PHE A 469 -19.30 13.39 -17.06
N ARG A 470 -18.11 13.75 -17.53
CA ARG A 470 -17.56 13.21 -18.76
C ARG A 470 -16.18 12.62 -18.50
N SER A 471 -15.73 11.85 -19.47
CA SER A 471 -14.40 11.26 -19.42
C SER A 471 -13.35 12.31 -19.79
N LEU A 472 -12.21 12.31 -19.08
CA LEU A 472 -11.15 13.31 -19.25
C LEU A 472 -10.42 13.22 -20.59
N ASP A 473 -10.54 12.11 -21.32
CA ASP A 473 -9.92 11.89 -22.64
C ASP A 473 -10.56 12.71 -23.76
N GLN A 474 -11.71 13.34 -23.50
CA GLN A 474 -12.36 14.21 -24.48
C GLN A 474 -11.56 15.49 -24.78
N ASP A 475 -10.69 15.91 -23.85
CA ASP A 475 -9.83 17.08 -24.00
C ASP A 475 -8.43 16.74 -23.47
N GLY A 476 -7.45 16.73 -24.39
CA GLY A 476 -6.07 16.36 -24.13
C GLY A 476 -5.38 17.24 -23.08
N PHE A 477 -5.90 18.45 -22.82
CA PHE A 477 -5.39 19.31 -21.76
C PHE A 477 -5.47 18.63 -20.38
N TRP A 478 -6.61 18.01 -20.06
CA TRP A 478 -6.78 17.40 -18.73
C TRP A 478 -5.96 16.13 -18.55
N VAL A 479 -5.77 15.37 -19.63
CA VAL A 479 -4.83 14.24 -19.66
C VAL A 479 -3.41 14.73 -19.37
N SER A 480 -3.05 15.90 -19.90
CA SER A 480 -1.76 16.54 -19.63
C SER A 480 -1.62 16.97 -18.16
N VAL A 481 -2.70 17.47 -17.53
CA VAL A 481 -2.70 17.81 -16.09
C VAL A 481 -2.53 16.55 -15.22
N VAL A 482 -3.20 15.45 -15.57
CA VAL A 482 -3.03 14.14 -14.91
C VAL A 482 -1.57 13.69 -15.00
N ALA A 483 -0.98 13.71 -16.20
CA ALA A 483 0.39 13.30 -16.45
C ALA A 483 1.41 14.22 -15.74
N ALA A 484 1.20 15.54 -15.81
CA ALA A 484 2.04 16.54 -15.14
C ALA A 484 2.05 16.31 -13.63
N THR A 485 0.90 16.01 -13.02
CA THR A 485 0.81 15.72 -11.59
C THR A 485 1.54 14.43 -11.20
N PHE A 486 1.37 13.37 -12.00
CA PHE A 486 2.10 12.11 -11.82
C PHE A 486 3.61 12.34 -11.83
N VAL A 487 4.10 13.06 -12.84
CA VAL A 487 5.52 13.35 -13.05
C VAL A 487 6.07 14.26 -11.96
N ALA A 488 5.36 15.34 -11.65
CA ALA A 488 5.76 16.32 -10.64
C ALA A 488 5.96 15.67 -9.27
N CYS A 489 4.99 14.86 -8.81
CA CYS A 489 5.11 14.18 -7.53
C CYS A 489 6.03 12.96 -7.59
N GLY A 490 6.05 12.22 -8.70
CA GLY A 490 6.78 10.96 -8.82
C GLY A 490 8.28 11.13 -9.02
N TRP A 491 8.70 12.10 -9.83
CA TRP A 491 10.10 12.29 -10.22
C TRP A 491 10.71 13.60 -9.75
N PHE A 492 9.91 14.67 -9.63
CA PHE A 492 10.39 15.97 -9.16
C PHE A 492 10.18 16.19 -7.65
N ASN A 493 9.64 15.21 -6.92
CA ASN A 493 9.37 15.30 -5.48
C ASN A 493 8.54 16.53 -5.08
N VAL A 494 7.67 17.01 -5.98
CA VAL A 494 6.78 18.15 -5.69
C VAL A 494 5.82 17.75 -4.56
N PRO A 495 5.69 18.55 -3.49
CA PRO A 495 4.75 18.27 -2.41
C PRO A 495 3.34 18.12 -2.95
N THR A 496 2.62 17.11 -2.48
CA THR A 496 1.32 16.78 -3.06
C THR A 496 0.27 17.89 -3.00
N PRO A 497 0.14 18.69 -1.91
CA PRO A 497 -0.74 19.86 -1.91
C PRO A 497 -0.42 20.86 -3.02
N VAL A 498 0.87 21.06 -3.32
CA VAL A 498 1.32 21.97 -4.38
C VAL A 498 0.92 21.42 -5.75
N ALA A 499 1.05 20.12 -5.98
CA ALA A 499 0.63 19.50 -7.23
C ALA A 499 -0.89 19.58 -7.44
N ILE A 500 -1.68 19.40 -6.37
CA ILE A 500 -3.15 19.56 -6.41
C ILE A 500 -3.53 21.01 -6.74
N LEU A 501 -2.88 21.99 -6.08
CA LEU A 501 -3.06 23.41 -6.40
C LEU A 501 -2.61 23.73 -7.83
N GLY A 502 -1.55 23.09 -8.32
CA GLY A 502 -1.10 23.20 -9.71
C GLY A 502 -2.15 22.75 -10.71
N GLY A 503 -2.84 21.64 -10.44
CA GLY A 503 -4.00 21.22 -11.24
C GLY A 503 -5.14 22.23 -11.22
N ALA A 504 -5.44 22.78 -10.04
CA ALA A 504 -6.46 23.83 -9.87
C ALA A 504 -6.13 25.08 -10.70
N ILE A 505 -4.89 25.57 -10.61
CA ILE A 505 -4.38 26.70 -11.39
C ILE A 505 -4.41 26.38 -12.89
N GLY A 506 -4.03 25.17 -13.30
CA GLY A 506 -4.14 24.72 -14.68
C GLY A 506 -5.57 24.80 -15.20
N GLY A 507 -6.55 24.39 -14.39
CA GLY A 507 -7.96 24.53 -14.73
C GLY A 507 -8.41 25.99 -14.90
N LEU A 508 -7.95 26.90 -14.03
CA LEU A 508 -8.21 28.34 -14.17
C LEU A 508 -7.56 28.93 -15.43
N ALA A 509 -6.33 28.53 -15.74
CA ALA A 509 -5.63 28.97 -16.94
C ALA A 509 -6.35 28.49 -18.21
N TRP A 510 -6.80 27.23 -18.24
CA TRP A 510 -7.56 26.69 -19.35
C TRP A 510 -8.89 27.42 -19.58
N TYR A 511 -9.59 27.77 -18.49
CA TYR A 511 -10.77 28.62 -18.58
C TYR A 511 -10.46 29.97 -19.24
N GLY A 512 -9.35 30.62 -18.84
CA GLY A 512 -8.91 31.86 -19.47
C GLY A 512 -8.62 31.72 -20.97
N VAL A 513 -8.01 30.60 -21.38
CA VAL A 513 -7.75 30.30 -22.80
C VAL A 513 -9.04 30.09 -23.60
N GLN A 514 -10.07 29.47 -23.02
CA GLN A 514 -11.36 29.27 -23.71
C GLN A 514 -12.17 30.56 -23.86
N GLN A 515 -11.90 31.58 -23.06
CA GLN A 515 -12.58 32.88 -23.12
C GLN A 515 -11.87 33.92 -23.99
N ALA A 516 -10.59 33.68 -24.32
CA ALA A 516 -9.79 34.50 -25.22
C ALA A 516 -10.04 34.09 -26.68
#